data_AF-A0A848U2X0-F1
#
_entry.id   AF-A0A848U2X0-F1
#
_cell.length_a   1.000
_cell.length_b   1.000
_cell.length_c   1.000
_cell.angle_alpha   90.00
_cell.angle_beta   90.00
_cell.angle_gamma   90.00
#
_symmetry.space_group_name_H-M   'P 1'
#
loop_
_entity.id
_entity.type
_entity.pdbx_description
1 polymer ?
#
loop_
_entity_poly.entity_id
_entity_poly.type
_entity_poly.pdbx_seq_one_letter_code
_entity_poly.pdbx_strand_id
1 'polypeptide(L)'
;MTATQAKWLERSIISLCIVSILMIFQPFSMQLFTIGCILVVIGALLFNLVPFCRPGVSFAQLRKVIYIILIVLVVAAMLGIGTAFLYAEYLASLRN
;
A
#
# COMPACT_ATOMS: atom_id res chain seq x y z
N MET A 1 -0.71 10.35 -21.09
CA MET A 1 -1.91 9.61 -20.65
C MET A 1 -3.13 10.41 -21.04
N THR A 2 -4.13 9.80 -21.69
CA THR A 2 -5.38 10.50 -22.03
C THR A 2 -6.24 10.70 -20.78
N ALA A 3 -7.17 11.67 -20.80
CA ALA A 3 -8.07 11.91 -19.67
C ALA A 3 -8.89 10.67 -19.28
N THR A 4 -9.30 9.88 -20.28
CA THR A 4 -10.03 8.62 -20.09
C THR A 4 -9.19 7.56 -19.39
N GLN A 5 -7.92 7.39 -19.81
CA GLN A 5 -7.00 6.45 -19.17
C GLN A 5 -6.73 6.81 -17.71
N ALA A 6 -6.56 8.11 -17.43
CA ALA A 6 -6.31 8.62 -16.09
C ALA A 6 -7.48 8.29 -15.13
N LYS A 7 -8.71 8.59 -15.55
CA LYS A 7 -9.92 8.27 -14.77
C LYS A 7 -10.14 6.77 -14.60
N TRP A 8 -9.82 5.98 -15.62
CA TRP A 8 -9.93 4.52 -15.52
C TRP A 8 -8.94 3.96 -14.50
N LEU A 9 -7.68 4.39 -14.55
CA LEU A 9 -6.66 3.97 -13.61
C LEU A 9 -7.02 4.32 -12.16
N GLU A 10 -7.47 5.56 -11.93
CA GLU A 10 -7.96 6.01 -10.62
C GLU A 10 -9.09 5.12 -10.11
N ARG A 11 -10.12 4.89 -10.93
CA ARG A 11 -11.26 4.04 -10.56
C ARG A 11 -10.84 2.61 -10.28
N SER A 12 -9.95 2.03 -11.08
CA SER A 12 -9.44 0.69 -10.86
C SER A 12 -8.73 0.54 -9.52
N ILE A 13 -7.93 1.53 -9.11
CA ILE A 13 -7.24 1.53 -7.81
C ILE A 13 -8.25 1.61 -6.65
N ILE A 14 -9.25 2.50 -6.76
CA ILE A 14 -10.30 2.63 -5.74
C ILE A 14 -11.12 1.34 -5.63
N SER A 15 -11.54 0.77 -6.76
CA SER A 15 -12.29 -0.49 -6.80
C SER A 15 -11.49 -1.65 -6.20
N LEU A 16 -10.18 -1.74 -6.47
CA LEU A 16 -9.31 -2.74 -5.85
C LEU A 16 -9.34 -2.63 -4.32
N CYS A 17 -9.26 -1.41 -3.77
CA CYS A 17 -9.31 -1.18 -2.32
C CYS A 17 -10.66 -1.61 -1.73
N ILE A 18 -11.76 -1.25 -2.39
CA ILE A 18 -13.11 -1.63 -1.94
C ILE A 18 -13.26 -3.16 -1.95
N VAL A 19 -12.87 -3.83 -3.03
CA VAL A 19 -12.94 -5.29 -3.14
C VAL A 19 -12.09 -5.96 -2.05
N SER A 20 -10.89 -5.44 -1.79
CA SER A 20 -10.01 -5.95 -0.73
C SER A 20 -10.68 -5.85 0.65
N ILE A 21 -11.31 -4.72 0.95
CA ILE A 21 -12.06 -4.50 2.21
C ILE A 21 -13.21 -5.50 2.32
N LEU A 22 -14.00 -5.69 1.25
CA LEU A 22 -15.08 -6.67 1.24
C LEU A 22 -14.58 -8.11 1.50
N MET A 23 -13.42 -8.47 0.95
CA MET A 23 -12.80 -9.78 1.16
C MET A 23 -12.28 -9.97 2.59
N ILE A 24 -11.83 -8.90 3.25
CA ILE A 24 -11.37 -8.93 4.65
C ILE A 24 -12.56 -9.08 5.61
N PHE A 25 -13.62 -8.30 5.42
CA PHE A 25 -14.73 -8.24 6.38
C PHE A 25 -15.81 -9.31 6.18
N GLN A 26 -15.73 -10.12 5.13
CA GLN A 26 -16.65 -11.25 4.98
C GLN A 26 -16.31 -12.39 5.98
N PRO A 27 -17.31 -13.02 6.62
CA PRO A 27 -17.09 -14.05 7.64
C PRO A 27 -17.04 -15.49 7.10
N PHE A 28 -17.07 -15.69 5.78
CA PHE A 28 -17.31 -17.01 5.18
C PHE A 28 -16.04 -17.80 4.87
N SER A 29 -14.92 -17.14 4.56
CA SER A 29 -13.69 -17.81 4.10
C SER A 29 -12.40 -17.16 4.60
N MET A 30 -11.56 -17.96 5.25
CA MET A 30 -10.21 -17.56 5.67
C MET A 30 -9.25 -17.36 4.48
N GLN A 31 -9.47 -18.05 3.37
CA GLN A 31 -8.67 -17.86 2.16
C GLN A 31 -8.94 -16.49 1.54
N LEU A 32 -10.21 -16.10 1.41
CA LEU A 32 -10.58 -14.76 0.93
C LEU A 32 -10.05 -13.67 1.88
N PHE A 33 -10.12 -13.88 3.19
CA PHE A 33 -9.54 -12.98 4.18
C PHE A 33 -8.04 -12.77 3.93
N THR A 34 -7.28 -13.86 3.82
CA THR A 34 -5.82 -13.80 3.57
C THR A 34 -5.50 -13.05 2.28
N ILE A 35 -6.22 -13.35 1.19
CA ILE A 35 -6.04 -12.66 -0.08
C ILE A 35 -6.39 -11.17 0.07
N GLY A 36 -7.48 -10.85 0.76
CA GLY A 36 -7.89 -9.48 1.06
C GLY A 36 -6.83 -8.70 1.82
N CYS A 37 -6.19 -9.31 2.83
CA CYS A 37 -5.08 -8.70 3.58
C CYS A 37 -3.86 -8.39 2.70
N ILE A 38 -3.54 -9.23 1.72
CA ILE A 38 -2.45 -8.96 0.78
C ILE A 38 -2.86 -7.85 -0.18
N LEU A 39 -4.07 -7.95 -0.75
CA LEU A 39 -4.57 -6.99 -1.72
C LEU A 39 -4.75 -5.59 -1.13
N VAL A 40 -5.13 -5.45 0.14
CA VAL A 40 -5.29 -4.14 0.77
C VAL A 40 -3.95 -3.42 0.92
N VAL A 41 -2.85 -4.14 1.17
CA VAL A 41 -1.49 -3.54 1.21
C VAL A 41 -1.09 -3.07 -0.19
N ILE A 42 -1.29 -3.92 -1.21
CA ILE A 42 -1.03 -3.54 -2.60
C ILE A 42 -1.91 -2.35 -3.01
N GLY A 43 -3.19 -2.38 -2.65
CA GLY A 43 -4.16 -1.33 -2.92
C GLY A 43 -3.76 -0.01 -2.26
N ALA A 44 -3.36 -0.03 -0.99
CA ALA A 44 -2.89 1.15 -0.27
C ALA A 44 -1.63 1.77 -0.91
N LEU A 45 -0.68 0.93 -1.35
CA LEU A 45 0.50 1.42 -2.08
C LEU A 45 0.11 2.05 -3.41
N LEU A 46 -0.76 1.40 -4.19
CA LEU A 46 -1.28 1.94 -5.45
C LEU A 46 -2.12 3.21 -5.24
N PHE A 47 -2.81 3.34 -4.11
CA PHE A 47 -3.65 4.50 -3.78
C PHE A 47 -2.83 5.79 -3.72
N ASN A 48 -1.54 5.72 -3.37
CA ASN A 48 -0.63 6.86 -3.42
C ASN A 48 -0.41 7.41 -4.84
N LEU A 49 -0.79 6.67 -5.89
CA LEU A 49 -0.74 7.11 -7.28
C LEU A 49 -1.98 7.88 -7.73
N VAL A 50 -3.10 7.81 -6.98
CA VAL A 50 -4.37 8.46 -7.34
C VAL A 50 -4.20 9.96 -7.63
N PRO A 51 -3.49 10.76 -6.80
CA PRO A 51 -3.29 12.19 -7.07
C PRO A 51 -2.53 12.48 -8.39
N PHE A 52 -1.80 11.49 -8.91
CA PHE A 52 -1.01 11.59 -10.14
C PHE A 52 -1.75 11.05 -11.37
N CYS A 53 -2.95 10.46 -11.18
CA CYS A 53 -3.83 10.00 -12.25
C CYS A 53 -4.57 11.17 -12.91
N ARG A 54 -3.83 12.12 -13.48
CA ARG A 54 -4.37 13.31 -14.16
C ARG A 54 -3.92 13.39 -15.62
N PRO A 55 -4.74 13.97 -16.52
CA PRO A 55 -4.35 14.17 -17.91
C PRO A 55 -3.05 14.98 -18.02
N GLY A 56 -2.21 14.64 -19.00
CA GLY A 56 -0.91 15.28 -19.21
C GLY A 56 0.26 14.66 -18.44
N VAL A 57 0.02 13.79 -17.45
CA VAL A 57 1.10 13.02 -16.82
C VAL A 57 1.57 11.90 -17.76
N SER A 58 2.89 11.78 -17.92
CA SER A 58 3.52 10.71 -18.68
C SER A 58 3.63 9.43 -17.84
N PHE A 59 3.58 8.27 -18.49
CA PHE A 59 3.82 6.99 -17.80
C PHE A 59 5.22 6.92 -17.16
N ALA A 60 6.19 7.65 -17.70
CA ALA A 60 7.52 7.76 -17.10
C ALA A 60 7.50 8.49 -15.74
N GLN A 61 6.69 9.55 -15.60
CA GLN A 61 6.51 10.22 -14.32
C GLN A 61 5.79 9.32 -13.31
N LEU A 62 4.76 8.58 -13.75
CA LEU A 62 4.06 7.64 -12.88
C LEU A 62 5.02 6.58 -12.31
N ARG A 63 5.92 6.04 -13.15
CA ARG A 63 6.97 5.12 -12.69
C ARG A 63 7.90 5.75 -11.65
N LYS A 64 8.28 7.02 -11.81
CA LYS A 64 9.09 7.74 -10.80
C LYS A 64 8.36 7.82 -9.46
N VAL A 65 7.07 8.12 -9.47
CA VAL A 65 6.25 8.15 -8.24
C VAL A 65 6.20 6.78 -7.59
N ILE A 66 6.03 5.70 -8.36
CA ILE A 66 6.09 4.32 -7.85
C ILE A 66 7.41 4.06 -7.12
N TYR A 67 8.56 4.43 -7.70
CA TYR A 67 9.85 4.26 -7.04
C TYR A 67 9.94 5.04 -5.73
N ILE A 68 9.43 6.28 -5.69
CA ILE A 68 9.42 7.08 -4.46
C ILE A 68 8.59 6.39 -3.37
N ILE A 69 7.39 5.90 -3.70
CA ILE A 69 6.53 5.17 -2.76
C ILE A 69 7.24 3.92 -2.21
N LEU A 70 7.92 3.16 -3.07
CA LEU A 70 8.67 1.97 -2.65
C LEU A 70 9.83 2.32 -1.72
N ILE A 71 10.59 3.38 -2.02
CA ILE A 71 11.68 3.85 -1.15
C ILE A 71 11.13 4.25 0.21
N VAL A 72 10.04 5.02 0.25
CA VAL A 72 9.40 5.44 1.51
C VAL A 72 8.91 4.23 2.30
N LEU A 73 8.31 3.23 1.64
CA LEU A 73 7.90 1.98 2.28
C LEU A 73 9.09 1.25 2.91
N VAL A 74 10.19 1.10 2.17
CA VAL A 74 11.40 0.42 2.67
C VAL A 74 11.99 1.17 3.86
N VAL A 75 12.09 2.50 3.80
CA VAL A 75 12.58 3.31 4.91
C VAL A 75 11.67 3.18 6.13
N ALA A 76 10.35 3.30 5.95
CA ALA A 76 9.39 3.14 7.03
C ALA A 76 9.45 1.73 7.65
N ALA A 77 9.59 0.69 6.83
CA ALA A 77 9.74 -0.69 7.28
C ALA A 77 11.03 -0.89 8.08
N MET A 78 12.17 -0.38 7.59
CA MET A 78 13.45 -0.46 8.31
C MET A 78 13.37 0.25 9.65
N LEU A 79 12.77 1.44 9.70
CA LEU A 79 12.57 2.18 10.95
C LEU A 79 11.66 1.42 11.91
N GLY A 80 10.54 0.88 11.44
CA GLY A 80 9.60 0.11 12.27
C GLY A 80 10.20 -1.19 12.81
N ILE A 81 10.97 -1.90 11.99
CA ILE A 81 11.68 -3.11 12.42
C ILE A 81 12.77 -2.74 13.43
N GLY A 82 13.58 -1.71 13.13
CA GLY A 82 14.65 -1.25 14.01
C GLY A 82 14.13 -0.80 15.38
N THR A 83 13.03 -0.04 15.42
CA THR A 83 12.42 0.37 16.70
C THR A 83 11.86 -0.80 17.49
N ALA A 84 11.28 -1.81 16.82
CA ALA A 84 10.81 -3.02 17.48
C ALA A 84 11.95 -3.80 18.16
N PHE A 85 13.12 -3.92 17.50
CA PHE A 85 14.29 -4.56 18.10
C PHE A 85 14.84 -3.79 19.30
N LEU A 86 15.02 -2.46 19.16
CA LEU A 86 15.49 -1.62 20.26
C LEU A 86 14.54 -1.67 21.47
N TYR A 87 13.22 -1.69 21.22
CA TYR A 87 12.23 -1.80 22.27
C TYR A 87 12.28 -3.17 22.98
N ALA A 88 12.49 -4.25 22.24
CA ALA A 88 12.66 -5.59 22.82
C ALA A 88 13.90 -5.68 23.72
N GLU A 89 15.03 -5.07 23.30
CA GLU A 89 16.25 -4.98 24.12
C GLU A 89 16.03 -4.14 25.39
N TYR A 90 15.35 -3.00 25.28
CA TYR A 90 15.01 -2.16 26.42
C TYR A 90 14.13 -2.88 27.45
N LEU A 91 13.13 -3.64 27.00
CA LEU A 91 12.31 -4.45 27.91
C LEU A 91 13.12 -5.57 28.56
N ALA A 92 14.10 -6.14 27.86
CA ALA A 92 14.98 -7.15 28.43
C ALA A 92 15.92 -6.57 29.50
N SER A 93 16.40 -5.34 29.33
CA SER A 93 17.27 -4.69 30.32
C SER A 93 16.53 -4.30 31.59
N LEU A 94 15.24 -3.95 31.51
CA LEU A 94 14.39 -3.68 32.69
C LEU A 94 14.03 -4.92 33.51
N ARG A 95 14.17 -6.12 32.93
CA ARG A 95 13.83 -7.39 33.58
C ARG A 95 15.01 -8.01 34.33
N ASN A 96 16.24 -7.57 34.03
CA ASN A 96 17.47 -7.94 34.73
C ASN A 96 17.76 -6.95 35.86
#